data_AF-A0A7C3G1U4-F1
#
_entry.id   AF-A0A7C3G1U4-F1
#
_cell.length_a   1.000
_cell.length_b   1.000
_cell.length_c   1.000
_cell.angle_alpha   90.00
_cell.angle_beta   90.00
_cell.angle_gamma   90.00
#
_symmetry.space_group_name_H-M   'P 1'
#
loop_
_entity.id
_entity.type
_entity.pdbx_description
1 polymer ?
#
loop_
_entity_poly.entity_id
_entity_poly.type
_entity_poly.pdbx_seq_one_letter_code
_entity_poly.pdbx_strand_id
1 'polypeptide(L)'
;SQAAIIAQICAESLSGLVVHQLKRRGSPFIFGGMPSVMDMKTMVFSYGAPEFQLGNSLMAEMAHNFKLPNFGTAGTSDSQVFDGQAVMEVTSSCMLAALSGANLVHDVGLLGNATVVMPEMIVAADEIINMTRHLFPEILVNEAELAVDVIRDIGPGGEFVTHPHTLQNFRDVWYPDLFLRGGARAWDESSQLTFEGRVNARTRELIESHQSEGLSDEIIEQIDGIIRRAEKQNDSAGG
;
A
#
# COMPACT_ATOMS: atom_id res chain seq x y z
N SER A 1 -26.87 2.05 -4.55
CA SER A 1 -26.49 2.40 -3.17
C SER A 1 -25.31 1.55 -2.75
N GLN A 2 -24.48 2.00 -1.81
CA GLN A 2 -23.30 1.26 -1.35
C GLN A 2 -23.64 -0.14 -0.84
N ALA A 3 -24.68 -0.27 0.01
CA ALA A 3 -25.11 -1.55 0.55
C ALA A 3 -25.48 -2.58 -0.55
N ALA A 4 -26.14 -2.14 -1.62
CA ALA A 4 -26.51 -3.04 -2.73
C ALA A 4 -25.27 -3.51 -3.51
N ILE A 5 -24.30 -2.62 -3.75
CA ILE A 5 -23.03 -2.96 -4.42
C ILE A 5 -22.27 -4.00 -3.60
N ILE A 6 -22.11 -3.77 -2.30
CA ILE A 6 -21.41 -4.71 -1.41
C ILE A 6 -22.13 -6.06 -1.34
N ALA A 7 -23.45 -6.08 -1.21
CA ALA A 7 -24.22 -7.32 -1.18
C ALA A 7 -24.05 -8.13 -2.48
N GLN A 8 -24.06 -7.45 -3.63
CA GLN A 8 -23.87 -8.09 -4.92
C GLN A 8 -22.45 -8.67 -5.06
N ILE A 9 -21.42 -7.89 -4.74
CA ILE A 9 -20.02 -8.35 -4.81
C ILE A 9 -19.78 -9.51 -3.84
N CYS A 10 -20.35 -9.47 -2.63
CA CYS A 10 -20.28 -10.59 -1.70
C CYS A 10 -20.90 -11.86 -2.31
N ALA A 11 -22.06 -11.75 -2.95
CA ALA A 11 -22.71 -12.88 -3.60
C ALA A 11 -21.85 -13.46 -4.74
N GLU A 12 -21.27 -12.60 -5.57
CA GLU A 12 -20.35 -12.99 -6.65
C GLU A 12 -19.12 -13.73 -6.09
N SER A 13 -18.44 -13.14 -5.12
CA SER A 13 -17.21 -13.72 -4.54
C SER A 13 -17.47 -15.02 -3.77
N LEU A 14 -18.58 -15.11 -3.03
CA LEU A 14 -18.96 -16.35 -2.36
C LEU A 14 -19.38 -17.44 -3.36
N SER A 15 -20.00 -17.08 -4.49
CA SER A 15 -20.29 -18.06 -5.54
C SER A 15 -19.00 -18.64 -6.13
N GLY A 16 -17.99 -17.79 -6.36
CA GLY A 16 -16.65 -18.20 -6.79
C GLY A 16 -15.97 -19.10 -5.77
N LEU A 17 -16.09 -18.79 -4.47
CA LEU A 17 -15.58 -19.63 -3.39
C LEU A 17 -16.22 -21.03 -3.43
N VAL A 18 -17.55 -21.14 -3.57
CA VAL A 18 -18.23 -22.43 -3.63
C VAL A 18 -17.71 -23.27 -4.80
N VAL A 19 -17.64 -22.68 -6.00
CA VAL A 19 -17.12 -23.39 -7.19
C VAL A 19 -15.66 -23.84 -6.98
N HIS A 20 -14.83 -22.96 -6.43
CA HIS A 20 -13.42 -23.25 -6.14
C HIS A 20 -13.27 -24.41 -5.14
N GLN A 21 -14.04 -24.40 -4.05
CA GLN A 21 -14.01 -25.44 -3.02
C GLN A 21 -14.64 -26.76 -3.48
N LEU A 22 -15.61 -26.73 -4.39
CA LEU A 22 -16.17 -27.94 -5.02
C LEU A 22 -15.14 -28.65 -5.91
N LYS A 23 -14.28 -27.88 -6.60
CA LYS A 23 -13.20 -28.47 -7.40
C LYS A 23 -12.12 -29.12 -6.52
N ARG A 24 -11.71 -28.45 -5.45
CA ARG A 24 -10.75 -28.98 -4.47
C ARG A 24 -10.94 -28.31 -3.11
N ARG A 25 -11.48 -29.06 -2.15
CA ARG A 25 -11.69 -28.61 -0.78
C ARG A 25 -10.38 -28.22 -0.11
N GLY A 26 -10.38 -27.09 0.59
CA GLY A 26 -9.22 -26.55 1.30
C GLY A 26 -8.25 -25.76 0.42
N SER A 27 -8.57 -25.54 -0.86
CA SER A 27 -7.74 -24.70 -1.73
C SER A 27 -7.79 -23.24 -1.27
N PRO A 28 -6.66 -22.51 -1.33
CA PRO A 28 -6.57 -21.14 -0.85
C PRO A 28 -7.45 -20.21 -1.70
N PHE A 29 -8.14 -19.28 -1.04
CA PHE A 29 -9.04 -18.33 -1.67
C PHE A 29 -8.89 -16.96 -1.02
N ILE A 30 -8.88 -15.91 -1.84
CA ILE A 30 -8.88 -14.53 -1.38
C ILE A 30 -10.23 -13.92 -1.75
N PHE A 31 -10.95 -13.44 -0.74
CA PHE A 31 -12.21 -12.75 -0.91
C PHE A 31 -11.93 -11.36 -1.46
N GLY A 32 -12.55 -10.99 -2.57
CA GLY A 32 -12.24 -9.74 -3.23
C GLY A 32 -13.43 -9.15 -3.95
N GLY A 33 -13.19 -8.02 -4.59
CA GLY A 33 -14.14 -7.33 -5.42
C GLY A 33 -13.83 -5.85 -5.46
N MET A 34 -14.33 -5.17 -6.49
CA MET A 34 -14.00 -3.77 -6.74
C MET A 34 -15.27 -2.92 -6.63
N PRO A 35 -15.64 -2.48 -5.40
CA PRO A 35 -16.87 -1.74 -5.13
C PRO A 35 -16.75 -0.29 -5.60
N SER A 36 -16.91 -0.09 -6.90
CA SER A 36 -16.69 1.20 -7.55
C SER A 36 -17.95 1.96 -7.88
N VAL A 37 -17.74 3.24 -8.16
CA VAL A 37 -18.71 4.18 -8.71
C VAL A 37 -18.25 4.62 -10.10
N MET A 38 -19.22 4.74 -11.01
CA MET A 38 -19.02 5.42 -12.28
C MET A 38 -19.36 6.90 -12.07
N ASP A 39 -18.42 7.79 -12.38
CA ASP A 39 -18.72 9.21 -12.45
C ASP A 39 -19.70 9.43 -13.61
N MET A 40 -20.93 9.87 -13.30
CA MET A 40 -21.98 10.00 -14.32
C MET A 40 -21.78 11.20 -15.26
N LYS A 41 -20.92 12.16 -14.91
CA LYS A 41 -20.59 13.31 -15.75
C LYS A 41 -19.57 12.94 -16.82
N THR A 42 -18.59 12.13 -16.46
CA THR A 42 -17.48 11.74 -17.35
C THR A 42 -17.62 10.32 -17.91
N MET A 43 -18.48 9.50 -17.30
CA MET A 43 -18.60 8.05 -17.55
C MET A 43 -17.30 7.28 -17.29
N VAL A 44 -16.45 7.82 -16.40
CA VAL A 44 -15.15 7.25 -16.06
C VAL A 44 -15.22 6.58 -14.68
N PHE A 45 -14.48 5.49 -14.54
CA PHE A 45 -14.21 4.84 -13.27
C PHE A 45 -13.20 5.67 -12.45
N SER A 46 -13.51 5.97 -11.20
CA SER A 46 -12.65 6.76 -10.33
C SER A 46 -12.05 5.90 -9.20
N TYR A 47 -10.72 5.72 -9.21
CA TYR A 47 -9.97 5.11 -8.11
C TYR A 47 -9.87 6.06 -6.91
N GLY A 48 -9.82 7.36 -7.16
CA GLY A 48 -9.73 8.40 -6.14
C GLY A 48 -11.05 8.65 -5.40
N ALA A 49 -12.17 8.13 -5.91
CA ALA A 49 -13.50 8.38 -5.34
C ALA A 49 -13.60 7.94 -3.87
N PRO A 50 -14.12 8.79 -2.97
CA PRO A 50 -14.40 8.41 -1.59
C PRO A 50 -15.32 7.19 -1.47
N GLU A 51 -16.27 7.04 -2.40
CA GLU A 51 -17.16 5.88 -2.49
C GLU A 51 -16.40 4.58 -2.75
N PHE A 52 -15.35 4.63 -3.56
CA PHE A 52 -14.49 3.46 -3.81
C PHE A 52 -13.69 3.09 -2.57
N GLN A 53 -13.13 4.08 -1.87
CA GLN A 53 -12.38 3.87 -0.64
C GLN A 53 -13.27 3.32 0.50
N LEU A 54 -14.49 3.85 0.65
CA LEU A 54 -15.49 3.32 1.57
C LEU A 54 -15.87 1.89 1.21
N GLY A 55 -16.11 1.63 -0.08
CA GLY A 55 -16.43 0.30 -0.57
C GLY A 55 -15.34 -0.71 -0.22
N ASN A 56 -14.06 -0.38 -0.46
CA ASN A 56 -12.92 -1.23 -0.11
C ASN A 56 -12.88 -1.55 1.39
N SER A 57 -13.13 -0.55 2.24
CA SER A 57 -13.18 -0.74 3.69
C SER A 57 -14.34 -1.67 4.10
N LEU A 58 -15.52 -1.51 3.50
CA LEU A 58 -16.66 -2.41 3.73
C LEU A 58 -16.37 -3.84 3.27
N MET A 59 -15.68 -4.02 2.15
CA MET A 59 -15.27 -5.34 1.67
C MET A 59 -14.29 -6.02 2.62
N ALA A 60 -13.34 -5.27 3.21
CA ALA A 60 -12.43 -5.80 4.23
C ALA A 60 -13.18 -6.28 5.47
N GLU A 61 -14.14 -5.50 5.98
CA GLU A 61 -15.00 -5.90 7.10
C GLU A 61 -15.82 -7.17 6.79
N MET A 62 -16.38 -7.26 5.57
CA MET A 62 -17.09 -8.47 5.14
C MET A 62 -16.15 -9.69 5.08
N ALA A 63 -14.91 -9.51 4.62
CA ALA A 63 -13.90 -10.57 4.58
C ALA A 63 -13.55 -11.07 5.99
N HIS A 64 -13.35 -10.17 6.95
CA HIS A 64 -13.11 -10.51 8.35
C HIS A 64 -14.29 -11.28 8.96
N ASN A 65 -15.52 -10.84 8.68
CA ASN A 65 -16.73 -11.55 9.11
C ASN A 65 -16.81 -12.97 8.52
N PHE A 66 -16.42 -13.14 7.26
CA PHE A 66 -16.34 -14.47 6.62
C PHE A 66 -15.09 -15.27 6.99
N LYS A 67 -14.16 -14.69 7.76
CA LYS A 67 -12.86 -15.27 8.12
C LYS A 67 -12.03 -15.66 6.89
N LEU A 68 -12.09 -14.81 5.87
CA LEU A 68 -11.33 -14.95 4.62
C LEU A 68 -10.37 -13.77 4.48
N PRO A 69 -9.19 -13.98 3.85
CA PRO A 69 -8.31 -12.87 3.54
C PRO A 69 -8.95 -11.97 2.47
N ASN A 70 -8.78 -10.67 2.61
CA ASN A 70 -9.31 -9.64 1.71
C ASN A 70 -8.33 -9.27 0.59
N PHE A 71 -8.84 -9.13 -0.63
CA PHE A 71 -8.19 -8.48 -1.76
C PHE A 71 -8.62 -7.01 -1.79
N GLY A 72 -7.73 -6.12 -1.33
CA GLY A 72 -7.99 -4.68 -1.24
C GLY A 72 -7.20 -3.89 -2.26
N THR A 73 -7.64 -2.66 -2.54
CA THR A 73 -6.97 -1.75 -3.47
C THR A 73 -6.54 -0.48 -2.74
N ALA A 74 -5.28 -0.07 -2.94
CA ALA A 74 -4.77 1.21 -2.43
C ALA A 74 -3.53 1.65 -3.23
N GLY A 75 -3.04 2.85 -2.94
CA GLY A 75 -1.84 3.36 -3.61
C GLY A 75 -2.11 3.78 -5.06
N THR A 76 -3.37 4.04 -5.38
CA THR A 76 -3.87 4.44 -6.70
C THR A 76 -4.34 5.89 -6.70
N SER A 77 -4.38 6.50 -7.89
CA SER A 77 -4.89 7.86 -8.07
C SER A 77 -5.52 8.06 -9.45
N ASP A 78 -6.47 8.98 -9.57
CA ASP A 78 -7.03 9.38 -10.87
C ASP A 78 -6.22 10.50 -11.55
N SER A 79 -5.29 11.12 -10.83
CA SER A 79 -4.36 12.09 -11.41
C SER A 79 -3.51 11.45 -12.52
N GLN A 80 -3.25 12.24 -13.56
CA GLN A 80 -2.45 11.85 -14.73
C GLN A 80 -0.94 12.10 -14.51
N VAL A 81 -0.60 12.85 -13.47
CA VAL A 81 0.77 13.34 -13.19
C VAL A 81 1.10 13.18 -11.71
N PHE A 82 2.38 13.31 -11.36
CA PHE A 82 2.79 13.39 -9.97
C PHE A 82 2.44 14.78 -9.42
N ASP A 83 1.34 14.89 -8.66
CA ASP A 83 0.90 16.15 -8.09
C ASP A 83 0.26 15.99 -6.71
N GLY A 84 -0.26 17.10 -6.18
CA GLY A 84 -0.95 17.11 -4.89
C GLY A 84 -2.17 16.20 -4.85
N GLN A 85 -2.91 16.06 -5.96
CA GLN A 85 -4.02 15.13 -6.05
C GLN A 85 -3.52 13.69 -5.91
N ALA A 86 -2.50 13.31 -6.68
CA ALA A 86 -1.95 11.96 -6.65
C ALA A 86 -1.50 11.55 -5.24
N VAL A 87 -0.72 12.42 -4.59
CA VAL A 87 -0.22 12.15 -3.23
C VAL A 87 -1.37 12.06 -2.22
N MET A 88 -2.38 12.93 -2.32
CA MET A 88 -3.54 12.93 -1.41
C MET A 88 -4.37 11.64 -1.53
N GLU A 89 -4.70 11.22 -2.77
CA GLU A 89 -5.50 10.02 -3.01
C GLU A 89 -4.76 8.74 -2.62
N VAL A 90 -3.46 8.65 -2.95
CA VAL A 90 -2.59 7.54 -2.52
C VAL A 90 -2.49 7.46 -1.01
N THR A 91 -2.28 8.60 -0.33
CA THR A 91 -2.20 8.63 1.14
C THR A 91 -3.51 8.19 1.78
N SER A 92 -4.65 8.74 1.32
CA SER A 92 -5.97 8.41 1.86
C SER A 92 -6.30 6.93 1.72
N SER A 93 -6.07 6.37 0.52
CA SER A 93 -6.34 4.96 0.25
C SER A 93 -5.42 4.03 1.06
N CYS A 94 -4.12 4.32 1.17
CA CYS A 94 -3.19 3.54 2.00
C CYS A 94 -3.60 3.55 3.49
N MET A 95 -3.97 4.72 4.03
CA MET A 95 -4.41 4.83 5.42
C MET A 95 -5.69 4.04 5.68
N LEU A 96 -6.69 4.12 4.79
CA LEU A 96 -7.94 3.38 4.93
C LEU A 96 -7.75 1.87 4.76
N ALA A 97 -6.90 1.44 3.84
CA ALA A 97 -6.57 0.01 3.68
C ALA A 97 -5.90 -0.56 4.95
N ALA A 98 -5.00 0.21 5.58
CA ALA A 98 -4.39 -0.18 6.84
C ALA A 98 -5.41 -0.21 7.99
N LEU A 99 -6.24 0.83 8.13
CA LEU A 99 -7.27 0.93 9.16
C LEU A 99 -8.32 -0.17 9.07
N SER A 100 -8.72 -0.53 7.86
CA SER A 100 -9.70 -1.58 7.60
C SER A 100 -9.11 -3.00 7.65
N GLY A 101 -7.80 -3.14 7.89
CA GLY A 101 -7.14 -4.44 8.00
C GLY A 101 -7.17 -5.26 6.69
N ALA A 102 -7.01 -4.60 5.54
CA ALA A 102 -6.87 -5.28 4.25
C ALA A 102 -5.62 -6.18 4.23
N ASN A 103 -5.71 -7.36 3.60
CA ASN A 103 -4.65 -8.37 3.66
C ASN A 103 -3.71 -8.33 2.45
N LEU A 104 -4.27 -8.38 1.25
CA LEU A 104 -3.52 -8.31 0.00
C LEU A 104 -3.92 -7.03 -0.73
N VAL A 105 -3.07 -6.01 -0.61
CA VAL A 105 -3.27 -4.69 -1.22
C VAL A 105 -2.48 -4.61 -2.52
N HIS A 106 -3.14 -4.21 -3.62
CA HIS A 106 -2.56 -4.13 -4.96
C HIS A 106 -2.70 -2.74 -5.59
N ASP A 107 -2.15 -2.57 -6.80
CA ASP A 107 -2.20 -1.36 -7.65
C ASP A 107 -1.36 -0.16 -7.20
N VAL A 108 -0.41 -0.37 -6.29
CA VAL A 108 0.53 0.67 -5.87
C VAL A 108 1.24 1.27 -7.09
N GLY A 109 1.08 2.58 -7.31
CA GLY A 109 1.68 3.32 -8.43
C GLY A 109 0.85 3.33 -9.72
N LEU A 110 -0.38 2.83 -9.68
CA LEU A 110 -1.33 2.86 -10.80
C LEU A 110 -2.17 4.15 -10.76
N LEU A 111 -2.03 4.95 -11.82
CA LEU A 111 -2.55 6.31 -11.94
C LEU A 111 -3.47 6.48 -13.17
N GLY A 112 -4.08 7.65 -13.29
CA GLY A 112 -4.85 8.06 -14.47
C GLY A 112 -6.02 7.14 -14.79
N ASN A 113 -6.81 6.76 -13.78
CA ASN A 113 -7.91 5.81 -13.92
C ASN A 113 -7.44 4.43 -14.43
N ALA A 114 -6.31 3.93 -13.92
CA ALA A 114 -5.63 2.70 -14.33
C ALA A 114 -5.09 2.68 -15.76
N THR A 115 -4.68 3.83 -16.29
CA THR A 115 -4.04 3.93 -17.61
C THR A 115 -2.55 4.26 -17.56
N VAL A 116 -2.04 4.66 -16.38
CA VAL A 116 -0.64 5.08 -16.20
C VAL A 116 -0.01 4.25 -15.08
N VAL A 117 1.14 3.64 -15.35
CA VAL A 117 2.01 3.09 -14.28
C VAL A 117 3.14 4.06 -14.08
N MET A 118 3.27 4.61 -12.86
CA MET A 118 4.25 5.65 -12.55
C MET A 118 5.25 5.15 -11.50
N PRO A 119 6.49 4.82 -11.89
CA PRO A 119 7.53 4.36 -10.97
C PRO A 119 7.79 5.32 -9.80
N GLU A 120 7.75 6.63 -10.04
CA GLU A 120 7.89 7.65 -9.01
C GLU A 120 6.79 7.53 -7.94
N MET A 121 5.55 7.21 -8.33
CA MET A 121 4.48 7.01 -7.36
C MET A 121 4.62 5.71 -6.58
N ILE A 122 5.30 4.69 -7.11
CA ILE A 122 5.65 3.50 -6.33
C ILE A 122 6.63 3.89 -5.21
N VAL A 123 7.65 4.67 -5.53
CA VAL A 123 8.64 5.15 -4.54
C VAL A 123 8.02 6.09 -3.51
N ALA A 124 7.13 7.00 -3.93
CA ALA A 124 6.39 7.84 -3.00
C ALA A 124 5.42 7.02 -2.13
N ALA A 125 4.76 6.02 -2.71
CA ALA A 125 3.87 5.13 -1.98
C ALA A 125 4.61 4.27 -0.95
N ASP A 126 5.85 3.84 -1.22
CA ASP A 126 6.69 3.13 -0.24
C ASP A 126 6.90 3.97 1.04
N GLU A 127 7.27 5.24 0.89
CA GLU A 127 7.40 6.20 2.00
C GLU A 127 6.06 6.37 2.75
N ILE A 128 4.95 6.50 2.02
CA ILE A 128 3.60 6.64 2.58
C ILE A 128 3.15 5.37 3.31
N ILE A 129 3.45 4.19 2.78
CA ILE A 129 3.13 2.90 3.40
C ILE A 129 3.96 2.73 4.67
N ASN A 130 5.25 3.09 4.64
CA ASN A 130 6.11 3.10 5.83
C ASN A 130 5.53 4.02 6.92
N MET A 131 5.17 5.26 6.55
CA MET A 131 4.45 6.18 7.44
C MET A 131 3.18 5.56 8.02
N THR A 132 2.35 4.95 7.15
CA THR A 132 1.06 4.38 7.54
C THR A 132 1.22 3.21 8.50
N ARG A 133 2.23 2.34 8.29
CA ARG A 133 2.55 1.26 9.22
C ARG A 133 2.94 1.78 10.60
N HIS A 134 3.57 2.94 10.65
CA HIS A 134 3.94 3.58 11.91
C HIS A 134 2.78 4.30 12.61
N LEU A 135 1.69 4.63 11.91
CA LEU A 135 0.52 5.28 12.51
C LEU A 135 -0.31 4.31 13.37
N PHE A 136 -0.21 3.00 13.13
CA PHE A 136 -1.02 1.99 13.78
C PHE A 136 -0.17 0.94 14.53
N PRO A 137 0.70 1.37 15.47
CA PRO A 137 1.43 0.42 16.31
C PRO A 137 0.49 -0.20 17.34
N GLU A 138 0.86 -1.38 17.84
CA GLU A 138 0.28 -1.87 19.09
C GLU A 138 0.77 -0.98 20.24
N ILE A 139 -0.15 -0.31 20.93
CA ILE A 139 0.20 0.52 22.09
C ILE A 139 0.21 -0.36 23.34
N LEU A 140 1.40 -0.61 23.87
CA LEU A 140 1.58 -1.29 25.14
C LEU A 140 1.34 -0.31 26.30
N VAL A 141 0.41 -0.66 27.19
CA VAL A 141 0.13 0.14 28.40
C VAL A 141 0.66 -0.61 29.61
N ASN A 142 1.89 -0.29 30.01
CA ASN A 142 2.55 -0.84 31.19
C ASN A 142 3.40 0.24 31.89
N GLU A 143 3.98 -0.08 33.05
CA GLU A 143 4.72 0.88 33.87
C GLU A 143 5.94 1.49 33.16
N ALA A 144 6.66 0.70 32.35
CA ALA A 144 7.81 1.18 31.59
C ALA A 144 7.38 2.15 30.49
N GLU A 145 6.35 1.80 29.71
CA GLU A 145 5.83 2.64 28.61
C GLU A 145 5.15 3.93 29.10
N LEU A 146 4.50 3.89 30.26
CA LEU A 146 3.92 5.09 30.87
C LEU A 146 4.99 6.06 31.39
N ALA A 147 6.20 5.56 31.68
CA ALA A 147 7.36 6.34 32.10
C ALA A 147 7.06 7.34 33.24
N VAL A 148 6.16 6.99 34.16
CA VAL A 148 5.71 7.89 35.25
C VAL A 148 6.87 8.29 36.17
N ASP A 149 7.80 7.37 36.40
CA ASP A 149 9.03 7.65 37.17
C ASP A 149 9.91 8.69 36.50
N VAL A 150 10.06 8.62 35.17
CA VAL A 150 10.83 9.59 34.37
C VAL A 150 10.20 10.97 34.47
N ILE A 151 8.87 11.05 34.34
CA ILE A 151 8.12 12.31 34.47
C ILE A 151 8.33 12.93 35.85
N ARG A 152 8.30 12.11 36.90
CA ARG A 152 8.50 12.54 38.28
C ARG A 152 9.95 12.96 38.58
N ASP A 153 10.93 12.26 38.02
CA ASP A 153 12.36 12.55 38.19
C ASP A 153 12.73 13.91 37.57
N ILE A 154 12.24 14.18 36.36
CA ILE A 154 12.50 15.44 35.63
C ILE A 154 11.74 16.61 36.27
N GLY A 155 10.48 16.39 36.65
CA GLY A 155 9.64 17.39 37.30
C GLY A 155 9.24 18.59 36.41
N PRO A 156 8.51 19.56 36.97
CA PRO A 156 8.00 20.70 36.21
C PRO A 156 9.11 21.61 35.68
N GLY A 157 9.05 21.96 34.39
CA GLY A 157 10.02 22.85 33.73
C GLY A 157 11.33 22.18 33.33
N GLY A 158 11.49 20.87 33.59
CA GLY A 158 12.62 20.09 33.11
C GLY A 158 12.50 19.68 31.64
N GLU A 159 13.51 18.94 31.16
CA GLU A 159 13.64 18.52 29.77
C GLU A 159 13.92 17.01 29.69
N PHE A 160 13.44 16.35 28.64
CA PHE A 160 13.52 14.88 28.49
C PHE A 160 14.64 14.43 27.54
N VAL A 161 15.25 15.32 26.76
CA VAL A 161 16.17 14.99 25.65
C VAL A 161 17.43 14.30 26.17
N THR A 162 17.96 14.70 27.32
CA THR A 162 19.18 14.09 27.88
C THR A 162 18.92 12.90 28.80
N HIS A 163 17.66 12.58 29.09
CA HIS A 163 17.31 11.51 30.01
C HIS A 163 17.62 10.12 29.41
N PRO A 164 18.17 9.15 30.18
CA PRO A 164 18.51 7.81 29.67
C PRO A 164 17.35 7.07 28.99
N HIS A 165 16.12 7.25 29.49
CA HIS A 165 14.91 6.71 28.87
C HIS A 165 14.75 7.18 27.41
N THR A 166 14.97 8.45 27.14
CA THR A 166 14.89 9.00 25.77
C THR A 166 16.00 8.45 24.88
N LEU A 167 17.22 8.32 25.39
CA LEU A 167 18.34 7.73 24.65
C LEU A 167 18.10 6.25 24.29
N GLN A 168 17.29 5.53 25.07
CA GLN A 168 16.92 4.14 24.79
C GLN A 168 15.80 4.06 23.74
N ASN A 169 14.84 4.98 23.78
CA ASN A 169 13.59 4.89 23.02
C ASN A 169 13.46 5.87 21.84
N PHE A 170 14.43 6.78 21.60
CA PHE A 170 14.29 7.79 20.53
C PHE A 170 14.13 7.19 19.12
N ARG A 171 14.57 5.95 18.91
CA ARG A 171 14.45 5.24 17.63
C ARG A 171 13.05 4.69 17.36
N ASP A 172 12.16 4.74 18.35
CA ASP A 172 10.75 4.36 18.20
C ASP A 172 9.96 5.44 17.45
N VAL A 173 10.57 6.59 17.15
CA VAL A 173 9.99 7.61 16.28
C VAL A 173 10.21 7.22 14.82
N TRP A 174 9.20 7.42 13.98
CA TRP A 174 9.39 7.32 12.53
C TRP A 174 10.31 8.40 11.99
N TYR A 175 11.33 7.98 11.24
CA TYR A 175 12.26 8.84 10.52
C TYR A 175 12.09 8.62 9.01
N PRO A 176 11.54 9.61 8.28
CA PRO A 176 11.33 9.51 6.84
C PRO A 176 12.64 9.61 6.06
N ASP A 177 12.71 8.94 4.91
CA ASP A 177 13.82 9.06 3.97
C ASP A 177 13.60 10.21 2.97
N LEU A 178 12.34 10.45 2.58
CA LEU A 178 11.99 11.42 1.53
C LEU A 178 11.26 12.66 2.06
N PHE A 179 10.63 12.60 3.24
CA PHE A 179 10.03 13.78 3.87
C PHE A 179 11.04 14.60 4.69
N LEU A 180 11.08 15.91 4.47
CA LEU A 180 11.94 16.82 5.20
C LEU A 180 11.20 17.41 6.40
N ARG A 181 11.77 17.24 7.60
CA ARG A 181 11.21 17.75 8.88
C ARG A 181 12.14 18.71 9.63
N GLY A 182 13.33 18.99 9.10
CA GLY A 182 14.39 19.74 9.80
C GLY A 182 14.25 21.27 9.83
N GLY A 183 13.13 21.82 9.34
CA GLY A 183 12.90 23.27 9.28
C GLY A 183 13.75 24.01 8.24
N ALA A 184 13.75 25.34 8.31
CA ALA A 184 14.36 26.21 7.30
C ALA A 184 15.88 25.98 7.12
N ARG A 185 16.63 25.84 8.22
CA ARG A 185 18.07 25.60 8.14
C ARG A 185 18.41 24.29 7.43
N ALA A 186 17.75 23.20 7.80
CA ALA A 186 17.98 21.91 7.16
C ALA A 186 17.54 21.92 5.68
N TRP A 187 16.50 22.69 5.35
CA TRP A 187 16.10 22.93 3.97
C TRP A 187 17.20 23.64 3.18
N ASP A 188 17.77 24.74 3.71
CA ASP A 188 18.85 25.50 3.07
C ASP A 188 20.13 24.68 2.88
N GLU A 189 20.40 23.73 3.79
CA GLU A 189 21.53 22.80 3.71
C GLU A 189 21.27 21.57 2.81
N SER A 190 20.03 21.36 2.36
CA SER A 190 19.64 20.21 1.52
C SER A 190 19.83 20.49 0.02
N SER A 191 19.44 19.54 -0.83
CA SER A 191 19.35 19.76 -2.28
C SER A 191 18.24 20.73 -2.70
N GLN A 192 17.41 21.19 -1.76
CA GLN A 192 16.26 22.09 -1.97
C GLN A 192 15.29 21.61 -3.07
N LEU A 193 15.31 20.30 -3.36
CA LEU A 193 14.40 19.69 -4.31
C LEU A 193 13.00 19.63 -3.71
N THR A 194 11.98 19.80 -4.55
CA THR A 194 10.59 19.50 -4.20
C THR A 194 10.44 18.03 -3.80
N PHE A 195 9.32 17.66 -3.20
CA PHE A 195 9.06 16.25 -2.88
C PHE A 195 9.12 15.36 -4.14
N GLU A 196 8.46 15.79 -5.23
CA GLU A 196 8.55 15.15 -6.54
C GLU A 196 10.01 15.01 -7.02
N GLY A 197 10.82 16.07 -6.90
CA GLY A 197 12.23 16.04 -7.28
C GLY A 197 13.05 15.02 -6.49
N ARG A 198 12.81 14.91 -5.17
CA ARG A 198 13.47 13.90 -4.32
C ARG A 198 13.05 12.48 -4.68
N VAL A 199 11.74 12.27 -4.90
CA VAL A 199 11.19 10.98 -5.33
C VAL A 199 11.79 10.56 -6.68
N ASN A 200 11.83 11.47 -7.66
CA ASN A 200 12.39 11.19 -8.98
C ASN A 200 13.89 10.84 -8.91
N ALA A 201 14.67 11.56 -8.11
CA ALA A 201 16.08 11.24 -7.89
C ALA A 201 16.25 9.84 -7.29
N ARG A 202 15.47 9.51 -6.24
CA ARG A 202 15.48 8.18 -5.61
C ARG A 202 15.04 7.08 -6.56
N THR A 203 14.04 7.35 -7.39
CA THR A 203 13.53 6.40 -8.38
C THR A 203 14.61 6.03 -9.39
N ARG A 204 15.33 7.01 -9.94
CA ARG A 204 16.45 6.77 -10.85
C ARG A 204 17.59 6.00 -10.19
N GLU A 205 17.95 6.39 -8.97
CA GLU A 205 18.97 5.69 -8.19
C GLU A 205 18.62 4.20 -8.02
N LEU A 206 17.38 3.89 -7.65
CA LEU A 206 16.92 2.50 -7.49
C LEU A 206 16.97 1.73 -8.81
N ILE A 207 16.53 2.32 -9.92
CA ILE A 207 16.56 1.69 -11.24
C ILE A 207 18.01 1.40 -11.69
N GLU A 208 18.94 2.31 -11.42
CA GLU A 208 20.33 2.20 -11.86
C GLU A 208 21.19 1.29 -10.96
N SER A 209 20.89 1.22 -9.67
CA SER A 209 21.73 0.53 -8.67
C SER A 209 21.20 -0.83 -8.24
N HIS A 210 19.91 -1.13 -8.41
CA HIS A 210 19.34 -2.37 -7.91
C HIS A 210 19.86 -3.58 -8.70
N GLN A 211 20.41 -4.56 -7.98
CA GLN A 211 20.80 -5.86 -8.53
C GLN A 211 19.94 -6.95 -7.91
N SER A 212 19.11 -7.60 -8.72
CA SER A 212 18.36 -8.79 -8.28
C SER A 212 19.30 -9.98 -8.21
N GLU A 213 19.12 -10.83 -7.20
CA GLU A 213 19.65 -12.19 -7.25
C GLU A 213 19.02 -12.90 -8.45
N GLY A 214 19.86 -13.40 -9.37
CA GLY A 214 19.40 -14.11 -10.55
C GLY A 214 18.85 -15.49 -10.19
N LEU A 215 17.93 -16.01 -11.01
CA LEU A 215 17.55 -17.42 -10.95
C LEU A 215 18.72 -18.29 -11.41
N SER A 216 18.84 -19.51 -10.86
CA SER A 216 19.85 -20.46 -11.34
C SER A 216 19.62 -20.83 -12.80
N ASP A 217 20.69 -21.08 -13.56
CA ASP A 217 20.64 -21.48 -14.97
C ASP A 217 19.68 -22.65 -15.24
N GLU A 218 19.61 -23.61 -14.32
CA GLU A 218 18.69 -24.75 -14.42
C GLU A 218 17.22 -24.32 -14.45
N ILE A 219 16.83 -23.38 -13.57
CA ILE A 219 15.47 -22.84 -13.51
C ILE A 219 15.16 -22.03 -14.77
N ILE A 220 16.12 -21.23 -15.25
CA ILE A 220 15.97 -20.44 -16.47
C ILE A 220 15.69 -21.37 -17.66
N GLU A 221 16.51 -22.42 -17.85
CA GLU A 221 16.31 -23.38 -18.93
C GLU A 221 14.96 -24.12 -18.83
N GLN A 222 14.51 -24.42 -17.61
CA GLN A 222 13.18 -25.01 -17.39
C GLN A 222 12.05 -24.06 -17.80
N ILE A 223 12.14 -22.77 -17.44
CA ILE A 223 11.18 -21.74 -17.83
C ILE A 223 11.17 -21.58 -19.35
N ASP A 224 12.33 -21.45 -19.98
CA ASP A 224 12.45 -21.33 -21.44
C ASP A 224 11.93 -22.56 -22.16
N GLY A 225 12.11 -23.75 -21.57
CA GLY A 225 11.50 -24.98 -22.03
C GLY A 225 9.97 -24.96 -21.98
N ILE A 226 9.36 -24.39 -20.93
CA ILE A 226 7.91 -24.21 -20.82
C ILE A 226 7.40 -23.24 -21.89
N ILE A 227 8.07 -22.09 -22.05
CA ILE A 227 7.70 -21.06 -23.03
C ILE A 227 7.71 -21.64 -24.45
N ARG A 228 8.82 -22.29 -24.84
CA ARG A 228 8.94 -22.91 -26.18
C ARG A 228 7.86 -23.97 -26.45
N ARG A 229 7.40 -24.70 -25.42
CA ARG A 229 6.30 -25.67 -25.58
C ARG A 229 4.96 -24.96 -25.78
N ALA A 230 4.70 -23.89 -25.03
CA ALA A 230 3.46 -23.12 -25.16
C ALA A 230 3.37 -22.43 -26.53
N GLU A 231 4.46 -21.85 -27.02
CA GLU A 231 4.53 -21.21 -28.34
C GLU A 231 4.22 -22.20 -29.46
N LYS A 232 4.88 -23.38 -29.45
CA LYS A 232 4.60 -24.44 -30.44
C LYS A 232 3.14 -24.89 -30.43
N GLN A 233 2.52 -24.99 -29.26
CA GLN A 233 1.10 -25.38 -29.17
C GLN A 233 0.19 -24.32 -29.77
N ASN A 234 0.45 -23.03 -29.51
CA ASN A 234 -0.32 -21.94 -30.08
C ASN A 234 -0.17 -21.86 -31.61
N ASP A 235 1.04 -22.02 -32.14
CA ASP A 235 1.28 -22.04 -33.59
C ASP A 235 0.57 -23.22 -34.27
N SER A 236 0.52 -24.38 -33.61
CA SER A 236 -0.19 -25.56 -34.12
C SER A 236 -1.71 -25.50 -34.00
N ALA A 237 -2.25 -24.62 -33.15
CA ALA A 237 -3.70 -24.41 -32.98
C ALA A 237 -4.26 -23.25 -33.83
N GLY A 238 -3.37 -22.42 -34.40
CA GLY A 238 -3.71 -21.28 -35.24
C GLY A 238 -3.65 -21.51 -36.76
N GLY A 239 -3.38 -22.74 -37.23
CA GLY A 239 -3.41 -23.15 -38.64
C GLY A 239 -4.55 -24.10 -38.93
#